data_AF-A0A2D7GEB6-F1
#
_entry.id   AF-A0A2D7GEB6-F1
#
_cell.length_a   1.000
_cell.length_b   1.000
_cell.length_c   1.000
_cell.angle_alpha   90.00
_cell.angle_beta   90.00
_cell.angle_gamma   90.00
#
_symmetry.space_group_name_H-M   'P 1'
#
loop_
_entity.id
_entity.type
_entity.pdbx_description
1 polymer ?
#
loop_
_entity_poly.entity_id
_entity_poly.type
_entity_poly.pdbx_seq_one_letter_code
_entity_poly.pdbx_strand_id
1 'polypeptide(L)'
;MFLKKLPAISFWCIAAFYIVLLFIGPRVPDSLQKEYCVRNFELGSVFGHSMNCDSADYMHNSSDPIRLLDKDSIRQPRPGLILLSHLISYPINFIVKKSFGLDGYPQKTIRFKNDGSKYIINELFHPKIVYSSYLLINLFILFFSIYFFFRIFNLNIFSYKSYQNWIYWFALLIIINNTVNQFLYSPSTKLFNIFLSIITIFYSTEIYKKKKLKLEPLFLFLGICMLFYLAFFIPFIIFLFLVTMSDKNGKISLKLIKLFYLSLIFVIPYSIWVFLIISINGSFYVSNFENYKMVVWIWDYFNANNLALTLYKLLYDYLDFFKIFLISHWFIFILILPFFIFFKKLNFDLDNNIYKSVTILTIIYPLFYVLLAHRPLDIISVLIIPFSVIITEFLRNNIQKCFKQRATKIYYTLFSVPFFFWYVSKFGPYS
;
A
#
# COMPACT_ATOMS: atom_id res chain seq x y z
N MET A 1 -22.13 3.64 -30.28
CA MET A 1 -20.74 3.69 -29.76
C MET A 1 -20.68 3.92 -28.26
N PHE A 2 -21.49 4.84 -27.70
CA PHE A 2 -21.54 5.16 -26.26
C PHE A 2 -21.80 3.96 -25.34
N LEU A 3 -22.81 3.13 -25.63
CA LEU A 3 -23.15 1.93 -24.83
C LEU A 3 -21.98 0.95 -24.66
N LYS A 4 -21.02 0.90 -25.59
CA LYS A 4 -19.84 0.02 -25.48
C LYS A 4 -18.83 0.53 -24.47
N LYS A 5 -18.77 1.85 -24.24
CA LYS A 5 -17.86 2.52 -23.28
C LYS A 5 -18.45 2.62 -21.87
N LEU A 6 -19.77 2.45 -21.74
CA LEU A 6 -20.49 2.57 -20.47
C LEU A 6 -19.83 1.79 -19.31
N PRO A 7 -19.37 0.52 -19.47
CA PRO A 7 -18.74 -0.21 -18.36
C PRO A 7 -17.46 0.45 -17.82
N ALA A 8 -16.62 0.98 -18.71
CA ALA A 8 -15.39 1.67 -18.31
C ALA A 8 -15.71 2.98 -17.59
N ILE A 9 -16.69 3.74 -18.12
CA ILE A 9 -17.16 4.99 -17.49
C ILE A 9 -17.72 4.69 -16.10
N SER A 10 -18.61 3.69 -15.97
CA SER A 10 -19.20 3.29 -14.69
C SER A 10 -18.16 2.87 -13.66
N PHE A 11 -17.16 2.07 -14.05
CA PHE A 11 -16.07 1.68 -13.15
C PHE A 11 -15.36 2.91 -12.56
N TRP A 12 -14.96 3.85 -13.41
CA TRP A 12 -14.24 5.05 -12.98
C TRP A 12 -15.15 6.04 -12.23
N CYS A 13 -16.43 6.14 -12.60
CA CYS A 13 -17.41 6.92 -11.85
C CYS A 13 -17.60 6.37 -10.44
N ILE A 14 -17.72 5.05 -10.26
CA ILE A 14 -17.82 4.43 -8.93
C ILE A 14 -16.55 4.68 -8.12
N ALA A 15 -15.37 4.48 -8.72
CA ALA A 15 -14.10 4.76 -8.07
C ALA A 15 -13.97 6.22 -7.64
N ALA A 16 -14.25 7.17 -8.54
CA ALA A 16 -14.18 8.60 -8.25
C ALA A 16 -15.22 9.01 -7.21
N PHE A 17 -16.46 8.51 -7.33
CA PHE A 17 -17.53 8.78 -6.38
C PHE A 17 -17.16 8.30 -4.98
N TYR A 18 -16.58 7.10 -4.86
CA TYR A 18 -16.07 6.58 -3.59
C TYR A 18 -15.00 7.50 -2.97
N ILE A 19 -14.00 7.89 -3.78
CA ILE A 19 -12.93 8.78 -3.34
C ILE A 19 -13.49 10.12 -2.86
N VAL A 20 -14.49 10.68 -3.56
CA VAL A 20 -15.16 11.91 -3.15
C VAL A 20 -15.94 11.72 -1.85
N LEU A 21 -16.67 10.61 -1.69
CA LEU A 21 -17.41 10.32 -0.46
C LEU A 21 -16.50 10.18 0.76
N LEU A 22 -15.29 9.64 0.61
CA LEU A 22 -14.30 9.60 1.69
C LEU A 22 -13.90 11.01 2.19
N PHE A 23 -14.17 12.04 1.40
CA PHE A 23 -13.95 13.44 1.76
C PHE A 23 -15.18 14.09 2.44
N ILE A 24 -16.31 13.37 2.46
CA ILE A 24 -17.60 13.77 3.04
C ILE A 24 -17.88 12.81 4.21
N GLY A 25 -17.05 12.90 5.25
CA GLY A 25 -17.17 12.06 6.44
C GLY A 25 -17.54 12.89 7.67
N PRO A 26 -18.24 12.30 8.68
CA PRO A 26 -18.29 12.94 9.98
C PRO A 26 -16.85 13.18 10.43
N ARG A 27 -16.56 14.31 11.08
CA ARG A 27 -15.24 14.60 11.65
C ARG A 27 -15.16 13.99 13.05
N VAL A 28 -13.98 13.56 13.50
CA VAL A 28 -13.82 13.18 14.91
C VAL A 28 -14.08 14.43 15.76
N PRO A 29 -14.98 14.37 16.77
CA PRO A 29 -15.20 15.47 17.69
C PRO A 29 -13.89 15.94 18.33
N ASP A 30 -13.72 17.24 18.53
CA ASP A 30 -12.47 17.82 19.03
C ASP A 30 -12.00 17.21 20.36
N SER A 31 -12.94 16.80 21.22
CA SER A 31 -12.66 16.11 22.48
C SER A 31 -12.00 14.74 22.31
N LEU A 32 -12.26 14.05 21.20
CA LEU A 32 -11.78 12.69 20.92
C LEU A 32 -10.56 12.68 19.99
N GLN A 33 -10.19 13.80 19.38
CA GLN A 33 -9.05 13.87 18.44
C GLN A 33 -7.73 13.43 19.08
N LYS A 34 -7.50 13.79 20.36
CA LYS A 34 -6.30 13.39 21.10
C LYS A 34 -6.28 11.89 21.39
N GLU A 35 -7.41 11.31 21.75
CA GLU A 35 -7.56 9.88 22.04
C GLU A 35 -7.29 9.04 20.80
N TYR A 36 -7.88 9.40 19.66
CA TYR A 36 -7.72 8.68 18.41
C TYR A 36 -6.43 9.02 17.65
N CYS A 37 -5.59 9.91 18.19
CA CYS A 37 -4.39 10.41 17.51
C CYS A 37 -4.71 10.89 16.09
N VAL A 38 -5.71 11.77 15.96
CA VAL A 38 -6.12 12.36 14.68
C VAL A 38 -6.17 13.88 14.76
N ARG A 39 -6.16 14.54 13.60
CA ARG A 39 -6.36 15.99 13.47
C ARG A 39 -7.34 16.28 12.35
N ASN A 40 -8.40 17.03 12.63
CA ASN A 40 -9.34 17.47 11.60
C ASN A 40 -8.64 18.43 10.61
N PHE A 41 -8.78 18.14 9.32
CA PHE A 41 -8.35 19.01 8.24
C PHE A 41 -9.55 19.46 7.43
N GLU A 42 -9.72 20.78 7.33
CA GLU A 42 -10.90 21.40 6.74
C GLU A 42 -10.51 22.15 5.46
N LEU A 43 -11.24 21.84 4.38
CA LEU A 43 -11.18 22.63 3.15
C LEU A 43 -12.39 23.57 3.02
N GLY A 44 -13.51 23.24 3.66
CA GLY A 44 -14.72 24.06 3.71
C GLY A 44 -15.73 23.53 4.73
N SER A 45 -16.98 24.01 4.71
CA SER A 45 -18.01 23.65 5.70
C SER A 45 -18.43 22.16 5.63
N VAL A 46 -18.53 21.62 4.43
CA VAL A 46 -18.95 20.23 4.17
C VAL A 46 -17.76 19.29 3.95
N PHE A 47 -16.64 19.84 3.47
CA PHE A 47 -15.49 19.07 3.04
C PHE A 47 -14.36 19.10 4.06
N GLY A 48 -14.08 17.93 4.64
CA GLY A 48 -13.04 17.74 5.61
C GLY A 48 -12.92 16.28 6.02
N HIS A 49 -11.77 15.93 6.60
CA HIS A 49 -11.49 14.58 7.09
C HIS A 49 -10.55 14.68 8.29
N SER A 50 -10.54 13.68 9.17
CA SER A 50 -9.48 13.59 10.19
C SER A 50 -8.25 12.89 9.63
N MET A 51 -7.12 13.58 9.65
CA MET A 51 -5.82 13.04 9.31
C MET A 51 -5.22 12.29 10.50
N ASN A 52 -4.42 11.26 10.24
CA ASN A 52 -3.62 10.62 11.27
C ASN A 52 -2.63 11.64 11.89
N CYS A 53 -2.33 11.54 13.18
CA CYS A 53 -1.39 12.40 13.89
C CYS A 53 0.02 12.42 13.26
N ASP A 54 0.44 11.31 12.64
CA ASP A 54 1.68 11.20 11.89
C ASP A 54 1.72 12.11 10.65
N SER A 55 0.56 12.43 10.08
CA SER A 55 0.48 13.19 8.82
C SER A 55 0.99 14.62 8.98
N ALA A 56 0.81 15.24 10.14
CA ALA A 56 1.34 16.57 10.41
C ALA A 56 2.87 16.60 10.33
N ASP A 57 3.53 15.55 10.84
CA ASP A 57 4.98 15.41 10.78
C ASP A 57 5.48 15.19 9.35
N TYR A 58 4.78 14.37 8.55
CA TYR A 58 5.04 14.22 7.11
C TYR A 58 4.96 15.54 6.35
N MET A 59 3.89 16.30 6.55
CA MET A 59 3.71 17.61 5.91
C MET A 59 4.77 18.60 6.36
N HIS A 60 5.10 18.62 7.65
CA HIS A 60 6.08 19.54 8.19
C HIS A 60 7.49 19.25 7.65
N ASN A 61 7.92 17.99 7.62
CA ASN A 61 9.19 17.59 7.02
C ASN A 61 9.20 17.78 5.49
N SER A 62 8.05 17.72 4.81
CA SER A 62 8.01 18.00 3.36
C SER A 62 8.09 19.48 3.04
N SER A 63 7.63 20.35 3.95
CA SER A 63 7.86 21.79 3.79
C SER A 63 9.33 22.16 3.96
N ASP A 64 10.05 21.45 4.83
CA ASP A 64 11.48 21.64 5.07
C ASP A 64 12.20 20.29 5.26
N PRO A 65 12.65 19.65 4.17
CA PRO A 65 13.26 18.32 4.22
C PRO A 65 14.63 18.28 4.90
N ILE A 66 15.26 19.43 5.17
CA ILE A 66 16.53 19.49 5.91
C ILE A 66 16.35 18.87 7.30
N ARG A 67 15.14 18.91 7.86
CA ARG A 67 14.78 18.29 9.14
C ARG A 67 14.89 16.76 9.16
N LEU A 68 15.00 16.12 7.99
CA LEU A 68 15.38 14.70 7.92
C LEU A 68 16.82 14.48 8.37
N LEU A 69 17.67 15.50 8.30
CA LEU A 69 19.04 15.49 8.78
C LEU A 69 19.14 15.78 10.28
N ASP A 70 18.05 16.07 10.99
CA ASP A 70 18.11 16.22 12.45
C ASP A 70 18.40 14.86 13.10
N LYS A 71 19.29 14.82 14.11
CA LYS A 71 19.79 13.59 14.73
C LYS A 71 18.69 12.59 15.12
N ASP A 72 17.59 13.08 15.67
CA ASP A 72 16.50 12.25 16.22
C ASP A 72 15.24 12.27 15.33
N SER A 73 15.40 12.57 14.03
CA SER A 73 14.27 12.64 13.11
C SER A 73 13.67 11.25 12.87
N ILE A 74 12.45 11.04 13.39
CA ILE A 74 11.69 9.78 13.27
C ILE A 74 11.42 9.33 11.82
N ARG A 75 11.65 10.21 10.84
CA ARG A 75 11.43 9.95 9.40
C ARG A 75 12.72 9.65 8.64
N GLN A 76 13.89 9.68 9.27
CA GLN A 76 15.15 9.24 8.66
C GLN A 76 15.06 7.87 7.95
N PRO A 77 14.36 6.84 8.46
CA PRO A 77 14.26 5.55 7.78
C PRO A 77 13.41 5.53 6.52
N ARG A 78 12.69 6.61 6.20
CA ARG A 78 11.71 6.66 5.10
C ARG A 78 11.63 8.04 4.45
N PRO A 79 12.74 8.56 3.90
CA PRO A 79 12.81 9.93 3.39
C PRO A 79 12.06 10.10 2.06
N GLY A 80 11.89 9.04 1.28
CA GLY A 80 11.49 9.10 -0.13
C GLY A 80 10.14 9.78 -0.33
N LEU A 81 9.16 9.48 0.53
CA LEU A 81 7.83 10.08 0.43
C LEU A 81 7.85 11.59 0.76
N ILE A 82 8.69 12.00 1.70
CA ILE A 82 8.84 13.41 2.11
C ILE A 82 9.54 14.21 1.00
N LEU A 83 10.65 13.68 0.49
CA LEU A 83 11.40 14.31 -0.60
C LEU A 83 10.55 14.41 -1.88
N LEU A 84 9.81 13.36 -2.22
CA LEU A 84 8.92 13.39 -3.39
C LEU A 84 7.80 14.43 -3.22
N SER A 85 7.18 14.51 -2.04
CA SER A 85 6.15 15.51 -1.74
C SER A 85 6.71 16.94 -1.84
N HIS A 86 7.91 17.17 -1.30
CA HIS A 86 8.60 18.45 -1.44
C HIS A 86 8.83 18.83 -2.91
N LEU A 87 9.33 17.90 -3.72
CA LEU A 87 9.58 18.13 -5.15
C LEU A 87 8.29 18.45 -5.93
N ILE A 88 7.21 17.70 -5.68
CA ILE A 88 5.91 17.93 -6.31
C ILE A 88 5.27 19.25 -5.86
N SER A 89 5.62 19.75 -4.66
CA SER A 89 5.08 21.01 -4.14
C SER A 89 5.53 22.24 -4.96
N TYR A 90 6.69 22.20 -5.63
CA TYR A 90 7.16 23.31 -6.47
C TYR A 90 6.21 23.64 -7.64
N PRO A 91 5.88 22.70 -8.55
CA PRO A 91 4.97 23.01 -9.65
C PRO A 91 3.57 23.35 -9.18
N ILE A 92 3.06 22.73 -8.09
CA ILE A 92 1.76 23.09 -7.52
C ILE A 92 1.79 24.53 -7.00
N ASN A 93 2.81 24.91 -6.23
CA ASN A 93 2.98 26.25 -5.71
C ASN A 93 3.01 27.29 -6.84
N PHE A 94 3.73 27.00 -7.93
CA PHE A 94 3.77 27.86 -9.11
C PHE A 94 2.38 28.08 -9.71
N ILE A 95 1.61 27.00 -9.94
CA ILE A 95 0.25 27.08 -10.49
C ILE A 95 -0.69 27.84 -9.56
N VAL A 96 -0.60 27.56 -8.26
CA VAL A 96 -1.49 28.12 -7.24
C VAL A 96 -1.23 29.60 -7.02
N LYS A 97 0.03 30.03 -6.93
CA LYS A 97 0.39 31.45 -6.85
C LYS A 97 -0.12 32.23 -8.06
N LYS A 98 0.12 31.70 -9.26
CA LYS A 98 -0.31 32.34 -10.50
C LYS A 98 -1.84 32.43 -10.64
N SER A 99 -2.57 31.39 -10.21
CA SER A 99 -4.02 31.30 -10.43
C SER A 99 -4.86 31.92 -9.31
N PHE A 100 -4.37 31.91 -8.07
CA PHE A 100 -5.15 32.26 -6.89
C PHE A 100 -4.53 33.38 -6.03
N GLY A 101 -3.39 33.94 -6.43
CA GLY A 101 -2.78 35.08 -5.71
C GLY A 101 -2.36 34.75 -4.27
N LEU A 102 -1.93 33.51 -4.01
CA LEU A 102 -1.44 33.08 -2.70
C LEU A 102 -0.01 33.62 -2.44
N ASP A 103 0.09 34.94 -2.34
CA ASP A 103 1.32 35.69 -2.10
C ASP A 103 1.56 35.84 -0.60
N GLY A 104 1.89 34.73 0.05
CA GLY A 104 2.15 34.70 1.49
C GLY A 104 3.28 33.79 1.92
N TYR A 105 3.86 33.01 1.02
CA TYR A 105 4.91 32.02 1.31
C TYR A 105 6.15 32.24 0.41
N PRO A 106 7.38 32.07 0.93
CA PRO A 106 7.75 31.44 2.20
C PRO A 106 7.46 32.28 3.46
N GLN A 107 7.17 31.62 4.58
CA GLN A 107 6.97 32.26 5.90
C GLN A 107 8.00 31.79 6.92
N LYS A 108 8.43 32.70 7.79
CA LYS A 108 9.16 32.35 9.01
C LYS A 108 8.21 32.44 10.19
N THR A 109 7.87 31.30 10.79
CA THR A 109 7.01 31.27 11.99
C THR A 109 7.86 30.91 13.20
N ILE A 110 7.68 31.64 14.30
CA ILE A 110 8.32 31.33 15.57
C ILE A 110 7.34 30.47 16.35
N ARG A 111 7.74 29.24 16.70
CA ARG A 111 6.98 28.37 17.59
C ARG A 111 7.71 28.17 18.90
N PHE A 112 6.95 27.85 19.93
CA PHE A 112 7.46 27.54 21.26
C PHE A 112 7.36 26.04 21.49
N LYS A 113 8.41 25.44 22.03
CA LYS A 113 8.37 24.09 22.58
C LYS A 113 7.62 24.10 23.92
N ASN A 114 7.29 22.90 24.42
CA ASN A 114 6.65 22.75 25.73
C ASN A 114 7.52 23.26 26.89
N ASP A 115 8.83 23.33 26.69
CA ASP A 115 9.80 23.90 27.65
C ASP A 115 9.93 25.44 27.55
N GLY A 116 9.13 26.09 26.68
CA GLY A 116 9.17 27.53 26.44
C GLY A 116 10.27 27.99 25.47
N SER A 117 11.14 27.11 24.98
CA SER A 117 12.18 27.47 24.01
C SER A 117 11.59 27.78 22.63
N LYS A 118 12.13 28.80 21.98
CA LYS A 118 11.71 29.22 20.63
C LYS A 118 12.42 28.40 19.57
N TYR A 119 11.70 27.99 18.54
CA TYR A 119 12.29 27.50 17.30
C TYR A 119 11.64 28.19 16.11
N ILE A 120 12.47 28.50 15.10
CA ILE A 120 12.02 29.15 13.86
C ILE A 120 11.71 28.05 12.87
N ILE A 121 10.50 28.06 12.33
CA ILE A 121 10.10 27.22 11.22
C ILE A 121 10.14 28.06 9.96
N ASN A 122 10.94 27.62 8.99
CA ASN A 122 10.91 28.16 7.63
C ASN A 122 9.91 27.33 6.81
N GLU A 123 8.68 27.81 6.69
CA GLU A 123 7.68 27.16 5.84
C GLU A 123 7.87 27.66 4.40
N LEU A 124 8.50 26.85 3.56
CA LEU A 124 8.71 27.17 2.15
C LEU A 124 7.39 27.18 1.36
N PHE A 125 6.48 26.28 1.72
CA PHE A 125 5.21 26.07 1.04
C PHE A 125 4.03 26.19 2.01
N HIS A 126 2.91 26.69 1.50
CA HIS A 126 1.66 26.67 2.23
C HIS A 126 1.25 25.20 2.57
N PRO A 127 0.79 24.86 3.79
CA PRO A 127 0.42 23.50 4.16
C PRO A 127 -0.54 22.80 3.19
N LYS A 128 -1.56 23.51 2.69
CA LYS A 128 -2.47 23.04 1.63
C LYS A 128 -1.77 22.59 0.33
N ILE A 129 -0.65 23.23 -0.06
CA ILE A 129 0.14 22.83 -1.23
C ILE A 129 0.82 21.49 -0.95
N VAL A 130 1.52 21.39 0.18
CA VAL A 130 2.19 20.15 0.61
C VAL A 130 1.18 19.00 0.73
N TYR A 131 0.02 19.27 1.34
CA TYR A 131 -1.09 18.34 1.42
C TYR A 131 -1.54 17.85 0.03
N SER A 132 -1.71 18.78 -0.92
CA SER A 132 -2.10 18.45 -2.30
C SER A 132 -1.07 17.56 -2.99
N SER A 133 0.23 17.79 -2.73
CA SER A 133 1.31 16.92 -3.23
C SER A 133 1.16 15.49 -2.72
N TYR A 134 0.89 15.30 -1.43
CA TYR A 134 0.62 13.99 -0.85
C TYR A 134 -0.61 13.31 -1.45
N LEU A 135 -1.70 14.04 -1.64
CA LEU A 135 -2.91 13.52 -2.26
C LEU A 135 -2.63 13.04 -3.70
N LEU A 136 -1.87 13.80 -4.49
CA LEU A 136 -1.46 13.40 -5.83
C LEU A 136 -0.61 12.13 -5.82
N ILE A 137 0.35 12.01 -4.89
CA ILE A 137 1.16 10.79 -4.72
C ILE A 137 0.25 9.60 -4.40
N ASN A 138 -0.67 9.76 -3.45
CA ASN A 138 -1.59 8.69 -3.04
C ASN A 138 -2.49 8.23 -4.20
N LEU A 139 -3.05 9.18 -4.97
CA LEU A 139 -3.83 8.89 -6.17
C LEU A 139 -3.00 8.18 -7.24
N PHE A 140 -1.73 8.58 -7.42
CA PHE A 140 -0.80 7.94 -8.34
C PHE A 140 -0.52 6.48 -7.91
N ILE A 141 -0.25 6.23 -6.63
CA ILE A 141 -0.05 4.88 -6.08
C ILE A 141 -1.26 4.00 -6.36
N LEU A 142 -2.48 4.50 -6.13
CA LEU A 142 -3.71 3.75 -6.43
C LEU A 142 -3.90 3.51 -7.92
N PHE A 143 -3.70 4.53 -8.75
CA PHE A 143 -3.79 4.39 -10.20
C PHE A 143 -2.83 3.33 -10.73
N PHE A 144 -1.57 3.34 -10.30
CA PHE A 144 -0.59 2.34 -10.70
C PHE A 144 -0.90 0.95 -10.16
N SER A 145 -1.47 0.85 -8.96
CA SER A 145 -1.96 -0.42 -8.41
C SER A 145 -3.06 -1.03 -9.30
N ILE A 146 -4.03 -0.23 -9.76
CA ILE A 146 -5.07 -0.70 -10.69
C ILE A 146 -4.45 -1.04 -12.05
N TYR A 147 -3.54 -0.21 -12.56
CA TYR A 147 -2.85 -0.48 -13.82
C TYR A 147 -2.17 -1.86 -13.79
N PHE A 148 -1.36 -2.14 -12.76
CA PHE A 148 -0.69 -3.42 -12.64
C PHE A 148 -1.66 -4.58 -12.39
N PHE A 149 -2.77 -4.37 -11.67
CA PHE A 149 -3.83 -5.38 -11.56
C PHE A 149 -4.36 -5.80 -12.94
N PHE A 150 -4.69 -4.84 -13.82
CA PHE A 150 -5.11 -5.16 -15.19
C PHE A 150 -4.00 -5.87 -15.97
N ARG A 151 -2.73 -5.49 -15.76
CA ARG A 151 -1.58 -6.13 -16.42
C ARG A 151 -1.35 -7.58 -15.97
N ILE A 152 -1.67 -7.97 -14.73
CA ILE A 152 -1.64 -9.37 -14.27
C ILE A 152 -2.48 -10.26 -15.21
N PHE A 153 -3.63 -9.76 -15.64
CA PHE A 153 -4.57 -10.45 -16.53
C PHE A 153 -4.36 -10.15 -18.02
N ASN A 154 -3.22 -9.56 -18.40
CA ASN A 154 -2.91 -9.11 -19.78
C ASN A 154 -3.94 -8.15 -20.39
N LEU A 155 -4.55 -7.30 -19.56
CA LEU A 155 -5.51 -6.29 -20.00
C LEU A 155 -4.84 -4.92 -20.15
N ASN A 156 -5.57 -3.99 -20.76
CA ASN A 156 -5.17 -2.59 -20.85
C ASN A 156 -6.22 -1.71 -20.15
N ILE A 157 -5.81 -0.98 -19.12
CA ILE A 157 -6.67 -0.06 -18.36
C ILE A 157 -7.27 1.05 -19.25
N PHE A 158 -6.64 1.38 -20.37
CA PHE A 158 -7.14 2.40 -21.29
C PHE A 158 -8.10 1.83 -22.35
N SER A 159 -8.25 0.50 -22.42
CA SER A 159 -9.15 -0.15 -23.37
C SER A 159 -10.51 -0.42 -22.72
N TYR A 160 -11.57 0.21 -23.24
CA TYR A 160 -12.93 -0.03 -22.74
C TYR A 160 -13.35 -1.52 -22.82
N LYS A 161 -12.75 -2.31 -23.75
CA LYS A 161 -13.01 -3.74 -23.89
C LYS A 161 -12.62 -4.53 -22.63
N SER A 162 -11.57 -4.09 -21.93
CA SER A 162 -11.13 -4.72 -20.68
C SER A 162 -12.17 -4.62 -19.56
N TYR A 163 -13.03 -3.60 -19.59
CA TYR A 163 -14.11 -3.41 -18.60
C TYR A 163 -15.40 -4.13 -18.95
N GLN A 164 -15.52 -4.69 -20.17
CA GLN A 164 -16.72 -5.43 -20.58
C GLN A 164 -16.86 -6.76 -19.84
N ASN A 165 -15.73 -7.34 -19.43
CA ASN A 165 -15.74 -8.47 -18.51
C ASN A 165 -15.73 -7.94 -17.07
N TRP A 166 -16.88 -8.08 -16.42
CA TRP A 166 -17.11 -7.60 -15.07
C TRP A 166 -16.18 -8.27 -14.03
N ILE A 167 -15.61 -9.45 -14.31
CA ILE A 167 -14.68 -10.13 -13.39
C ILE A 167 -13.51 -9.19 -13.04
N TYR A 168 -13.10 -8.32 -13.95
CA TYR A 168 -12.01 -7.38 -13.70
C TYR A 168 -12.41 -6.17 -12.85
N TRP A 169 -13.69 -6.03 -12.50
CA TRP A 169 -14.16 -5.00 -11.57
C TRP A 169 -13.83 -5.32 -10.12
N PHE A 170 -13.35 -6.54 -9.81
CA PHE A 170 -12.70 -6.82 -8.53
C PHE A 170 -11.48 -5.90 -8.27
N ALA A 171 -10.94 -5.25 -9.30
CA ALA A 171 -9.99 -4.16 -9.14
C ALA A 171 -10.53 -3.00 -8.26
N LEU A 172 -11.86 -2.82 -8.14
CA LEU A 172 -12.43 -1.83 -7.22
C LEU A 172 -12.11 -2.14 -5.76
N LEU A 173 -11.83 -3.40 -5.37
CA LEU A 173 -11.39 -3.74 -4.02
C LEU A 173 -10.02 -3.11 -3.66
N ILE A 174 -9.24 -2.72 -4.66
CA ILE A 174 -7.99 -1.97 -4.48
C ILE A 174 -8.28 -0.55 -3.97
N ILE A 175 -9.43 0.01 -4.34
CA ILE A 175 -9.87 1.35 -3.94
C ILE A 175 -10.76 1.27 -2.69
N ILE A 176 -11.67 0.29 -2.65
CA ILE A 176 -12.67 0.13 -1.59
C ILE A 176 -12.11 -0.84 -0.55
N ASN A 177 -11.21 -0.34 0.29
CA ASN A 177 -10.64 -1.05 1.42
C ASN A 177 -10.20 -0.09 2.55
N ASN A 178 -9.86 -0.65 3.71
CA ASN A 178 -9.69 0.09 4.95
C ASN A 178 -8.46 0.98 4.87
N THR A 179 -7.41 0.47 4.24
CA THR A 179 -6.17 1.20 4.02
C THR A 179 -6.42 2.45 3.18
N VAL A 180 -7.25 2.37 2.13
CA VAL A 180 -7.62 3.56 1.33
C VAL A 180 -8.49 4.52 2.13
N ASN A 181 -9.46 4.02 2.87
CA ASN A 181 -10.35 4.87 3.68
C ASN A 181 -9.57 5.74 4.65
N GLN A 182 -8.61 5.12 5.35
CA GLN A 182 -7.86 5.79 6.39
C GLN A 182 -6.72 6.66 5.81
N PHE A 183 -6.08 6.24 4.72
CA PHE A 183 -4.81 6.83 4.27
C PHE A 183 -4.84 7.50 2.90
N LEU A 184 -5.96 7.52 2.16
CA LEU A 184 -6.03 8.26 0.90
C LEU A 184 -5.79 9.75 1.11
N TYR A 185 -6.48 10.33 2.09
CA TYR A 185 -6.39 11.75 2.41
C TYR A 185 -5.38 12.06 3.52
N SER A 186 -4.81 11.04 4.18
CA SER A 186 -3.79 11.22 5.23
C SER A 186 -2.38 10.92 4.67
N PRO A 187 -1.44 11.90 4.67
CA PRO A 187 -0.03 11.65 4.43
C PRO A 187 0.51 10.46 5.24
N SER A 188 0.90 9.39 4.54
CA SER A 188 1.26 8.11 5.15
C SER A 188 1.94 7.19 4.14
N THR A 189 2.71 6.21 4.60
CA THR A 189 3.32 5.18 3.75
C THR A 189 2.41 3.96 3.54
N LYS A 190 1.24 3.90 4.18
CA LYS A 190 0.43 2.67 4.26
C LYS A 190 -0.17 2.24 2.92
N LEU A 191 -0.50 3.17 2.01
CA LEU A 191 -0.95 2.83 0.66
C LEU A 191 0.10 2.08 -0.17
N PHE A 192 1.39 2.22 0.15
CA PHE A 192 2.42 1.42 -0.51
C PHE A 192 2.26 -0.07 -0.27
N ASN A 193 1.59 -0.52 0.80
CA ASN A 193 1.28 -1.94 0.99
C ASN A 193 0.40 -2.49 -0.14
N ILE A 194 -0.61 -1.72 -0.59
CA ILE A 194 -1.46 -2.11 -1.72
C ILE A 194 -0.63 -2.26 -2.99
N PHE A 195 0.16 -1.22 -3.30
CA PHE A 195 0.99 -1.18 -4.49
C PHE A 195 2.03 -2.30 -4.48
N LEU A 196 2.72 -2.49 -3.35
CA LEU A 196 3.66 -3.57 -3.08
C LEU A 196 3.05 -4.94 -3.39
N SER A 197 1.86 -5.25 -2.85
CA SER A 197 1.21 -6.54 -3.09
C SER A 197 0.94 -6.76 -4.58
N ILE A 198 0.40 -5.77 -5.28
CA ILE A 198 0.12 -5.89 -6.72
C ILE A 198 1.41 -6.05 -7.54
N ILE A 199 2.44 -5.21 -7.32
CA ILE A 199 3.67 -5.32 -8.10
C ILE A 199 4.38 -6.64 -7.83
N THR A 200 4.27 -7.16 -6.60
CA THR A 200 4.84 -8.45 -6.23
C THR A 200 4.20 -9.55 -7.05
N ILE A 201 2.85 -9.60 -7.10
CA ILE A 201 2.14 -10.62 -7.87
C ILE A 201 2.44 -10.47 -9.37
N PHE A 202 2.42 -9.25 -9.90
CA PHE A 202 2.70 -8.97 -11.31
C PHE A 202 4.09 -9.46 -11.72
N TYR A 203 5.14 -8.97 -11.08
CA TYR A 203 6.51 -9.32 -11.47
C TYR A 203 6.86 -10.77 -11.13
N SER A 204 6.31 -11.35 -10.04
CA SER A 204 6.43 -12.79 -9.78
C SER A 204 5.86 -13.63 -10.93
N THR A 205 4.68 -13.24 -11.42
CA THR A 205 4.03 -13.91 -12.56
C THR A 205 4.88 -13.78 -13.83
N GLU A 206 5.49 -12.62 -14.08
CA GLU A 206 6.37 -12.40 -15.24
C GLU A 206 7.70 -13.17 -15.14
N ILE A 207 8.26 -13.29 -13.92
CA ILE A 207 9.44 -14.13 -13.63
C ILE A 207 9.12 -15.60 -13.90
N TYR A 208 7.99 -16.11 -13.41
CA TYR A 208 7.55 -17.48 -13.68
C TYR A 208 7.35 -17.77 -15.17
N LYS A 209 6.78 -16.81 -15.91
CA LYS A 209 6.62 -16.90 -17.37
C LYS A 209 7.95 -16.87 -18.13
N LYS A 210 9.09 -16.69 -17.45
CA LYS A 210 10.43 -16.54 -18.05
C LYS A 210 10.48 -15.50 -19.17
N LYS A 211 9.69 -14.44 -19.05
CA LYS A 211 9.78 -13.32 -19.98
C LYS A 211 11.17 -12.68 -19.83
N LYS A 212 11.65 -12.02 -20.89
CA LYS A 212 12.94 -11.29 -20.93
C LYS A 212 12.90 -10.03 -20.05
N LEU A 213 12.62 -10.21 -18.77
CA LEU A 213 12.61 -9.15 -17.78
C LEU A 213 14.05 -8.84 -17.39
N LYS A 214 14.44 -7.58 -17.52
CA LYS A 214 15.70 -7.09 -16.95
C LYS A 214 15.50 -7.01 -15.44
N LEU A 215 16.25 -7.81 -14.69
CA LEU A 215 16.08 -7.90 -13.23
C LEU A 215 16.73 -6.71 -12.54
N GLU A 216 17.83 -6.19 -13.09
CA GLU A 216 18.62 -5.11 -12.49
C GLU A 216 17.80 -3.84 -12.29
N PRO A 217 17.04 -3.32 -13.29
CA PRO A 217 16.18 -2.16 -13.08
C PRO A 217 15.06 -2.42 -12.08
N LEU A 218 14.54 -3.65 -12.00
CA LEU A 218 13.51 -4.02 -11.04
C LEU A 218 14.05 -3.98 -9.61
N PHE A 219 15.23 -4.56 -9.36
CA PHE A 219 15.86 -4.55 -8.04
C PHE A 219 16.28 -3.13 -7.63
N LEU A 220 16.77 -2.32 -8.58
CA LEU A 220 17.07 -0.91 -8.32
C LEU A 220 15.79 -0.13 -7.96
N PHE A 221 14.71 -0.35 -8.70
CA PHE A 221 13.41 0.24 -8.42
C PHE A 221 12.91 -0.15 -7.01
N LEU A 222 13.01 -1.42 -6.64
CA LEU A 222 12.65 -1.86 -5.28
C LEU A 222 13.54 -1.21 -4.20
N GLY A 223 14.83 -1.03 -4.48
CA GLY A 223 15.76 -0.33 -3.58
C GLY A 223 15.38 1.14 -3.39
N ILE A 224 14.99 1.83 -4.47
CA ILE A 224 14.44 3.19 -4.38
C ILE A 224 13.13 3.18 -3.58
N CYS A 225 12.24 2.21 -3.82
CA CYS A 225 10.99 2.07 -3.08
C CYS A 225 11.20 1.82 -1.57
N MET A 226 12.30 1.20 -1.14
CA MET A 226 12.65 1.11 0.28
C MET A 226 12.81 2.47 0.96
N LEU A 227 13.26 3.50 0.22
CA LEU A 227 13.32 4.87 0.76
C LEU A 227 11.93 5.43 1.07
N PHE A 228 10.88 4.93 0.41
CA PHE A 228 9.50 5.31 0.70
C PHE A 228 8.93 4.47 1.84
N TYR A 229 9.16 3.16 1.80
CA TYR A 229 8.62 2.24 2.79
C TYR A 229 9.45 0.95 2.91
N LEU A 230 9.87 0.62 4.13
CA LEU A 230 10.73 -0.53 4.38
C LEU A 230 10.10 -1.87 3.95
N ALA A 231 8.77 -1.96 3.89
CA ALA A 231 8.07 -3.18 3.48
C ALA A 231 8.40 -3.64 2.06
N PHE A 232 8.99 -2.78 1.19
CA PHE A 232 9.52 -3.21 -0.12
C PHE A 232 10.65 -4.25 -0.03
N PHE A 233 11.12 -4.57 1.17
CA PHE A 233 11.90 -5.78 1.43
C PHE A 233 11.14 -7.08 1.11
N ILE A 234 9.81 -7.11 1.23
CA ILE A 234 8.96 -8.28 0.93
C ILE A 234 9.09 -8.72 -0.54
N PRO A 235 8.80 -7.87 -1.57
CA PRO A 235 8.99 -8.23 -2.96
C PRO A 235 10.43 -8.59 -3.27
N PHE A 236 11.41 -7.96 -2.63
CA PHE A 236 12.82 -8.28 -2.80
C PHE A 236 13.12 -9.75 -2.44
N ILE A 237 12.72 -10.19 -1.25
CA ILE A 237 12.89 -11.59 -0.81
C ILE A 237 12.15 -12.56 -1.74
N ILE A 238 10.92 -12.22 -2.12
CA ILE A 238 10.11 -13.03 -3.04
C ILE A 238 10.80 -13.17 -4.39
N PHE A 239 11.27 -12.07 -4.99
CA PHE A 239 11.89 -12.11 -6.31
C PHE A 239 13.24 -12.83 -6.29
N LEU A 240 14.06 -12.67 -5.25
CA LEU A 240 15.28 -13.46 -5.10
C LEU A 240 14.96 -14.96 -5.06
N PHE A 241 13.98 -15.36 -4.24
CA PHE A 241 13.54 -16.75 -4.16
C PHE A 241 13.03 -17.27 -5.52
N LEU A 242 12.26 -16.47 -6.26
CA LEU A 242 11.77 -16.89 -7.58
C LEU A 242 12.87 -16.99 -8.62
N VAL A 243 13.85 -16.08 -8.59
CA VAL A 243 15.01 -16.12 -9.49
C VAL A 243 15.80 -17.41 -9.25
N THR A 244 16.03 -17.82 -8.00
CA THR A 244 16.73 -19.09 -7.70
C THR A 244 15.96 -20.31 -8.15
N MET A 245 14.64 -20.34 -7.94
CA MET A 245 13.79 -21.46 -8.34
C MET A 245 13.58 -21.57 -9.85
N SER A 246 13.63 -20.45 -10.57
CA SER A 246 13.39 -20.41 -12.02
C SER A 246 14.54 -20.97 -12.86
N ASP A 247 15.77 -20.87 -12.36
CA ASP A 247 16.98 -21.37 -13.01
C ASP A 247 17.30 -22.77 -12.46
N LYS A 248 16.77 -23.83 -13.08
CA LYS A 248 17.03 -25.21 -12.63
C LYS A 248 18.42 -25.72 -13.02
N ASN A 249 18.96 -25.27 -14.15
CA ASN A 249 20.15 -25.85 -14.76
C ASN A 249 21.44 -25.05 -14.51
N GLY A 250 21.35 -23.83 -13.97
CA GLY A 250 22.52 -23.02 -13.67
C GLY A 250 23.41 -23.63 -12.57
N LYS A 251 24.73 -23.44 -12.70
CA LYS A 251 25.70 -23.76 -11.64
C LYS A 251 25.39 -22.95 -10.39
N ILE A 252 25.44 -23.60 -9.22
CA ILE A 252 25.12 -22.97 -7.92
C ILE A 252 25.96 -21.71 -7.68
N SER A 253 27.26 -21.74 -8.01
CA SER A 253 28.16 -20.59 -7.85
C SER A 253 27.71 -19.36 -8.65
N LEU A 254 27.32 -19.54 -9.91
CA LEU A 254 26.82 -18.44 -10.76
C LEU A 254 25.49 -17.89 -10.24
N LYS A 255 24.62 -18.75 -9.70
CA LYS A 255 23.38 -18.30 -9.04
C LYS A 255 23.69 -17.43 -7.82
N LEU A 256 24.60 -17.87 -6.94
CA LEU A 256 24.97 -17.10 -5.75
C LEU A 256 25.58 -15.74 -6.12
N ILE A 257 26.46 -15.68 -7.12
CA ILE A 257 27.02 -14.41 -7.62
C ILE A 257 25.91 -13.50 -8.14
N LYS A 258 24.97 -14.03 -8.91
CA LYS A 258 23.83 -13.26 -9.43
C LYS A 258 22.93 -12.74 -8.31
N LEU A 259 22.64 -13.56 -7.30
CA LEU A 259 21.83 -13.13 -6.15
C LEU A 259 22.53 -12.04 -5.35
N PHE A 260 23.84 -12.20 -5.10
CA PHE A 260 24.65 -11.19 -4.43
C PHE A 260 24.64 -9.87 -5.20
N TYR A 261 24.85 -9.91 -6.51
CA TYR A 261 24.80 -8.74 -7.39
C TYR A 261 23.44 -8.02 -7.35
N LEU A 262 22.33 -8.77 -7.49
CA LEU A 262 20.98 -8.20 -7.41
C LEU A 262 20.65 -7.63 -6.02
N SER A 263 21.16 -8.26 -4.96
CA SER A 263 21.01 -7.79 -3.58
C SER A 263 21.77 -6.48 -3.36
N LEU A 264 22.97 -6.37 -3.93
CA LEU A 264 23.77 -5.15 -3.88
C LEU A 264 23.05 -4.00 -4.61
N ILE A 265 22.50 -4.23 -5.80
CA ILE A 265 21.71 -3.23 -6.53
C ILE A 265 20.51 -2.74 -5.70
N PHE A 266 19.82 -3.65 -5.01
CA PHE A 266 18.66 -3.32 -4.18
C PHE A 266 19.04 -2.52 -2.93
N VAL A 267 20.15 -2.85 -2.28
CA VAL A 267 20.58 -2.20 -1.03
C VAL A 267 21.21 -0.82 -1.27
N ILE A 268 21.86 -0.59 -2.42
CA ILE A 268 22.57 0.67 -2.72
C ILE A 268 21.76 1.93 -2.42
N PRO A 269 20.52 2.12 -2.93
CA PRO A 269 19.80 3.38 -2.73
C PRO A 269 19.56 3.71 -1.25
N TYR A 270 19.21 2.71 -0.46
CA TYR A 270 18.98 2.88 0.97
C TYR A 270 20.29 3.10 1.73
N SER A 271 21.35 2.35 1.39
CA SER A 271 22.68 2.54 1.98
C SER A 271 23.26 3.92 1.71
N ILE A 272 23.12 4.48 0.51
CA ILE A 272 23.56 5.84 0.20
C ILE A 272 22.91 6.83 1.16
N TRP A 273 21.61 6.71 1.39
CA TRP A 273 20.90 7.58 2.34
C TRP A 273 21.38 7.40 3.78
N VAL A 274 21.54 6.15 4.24
CA VAL A 274 22.05 5.87 5.59
C VAL A 274 23.45 6.45 5.79
N PHE A 275 24.37 6.24 4.84
CA PHE A 275 25.72 6.77 4.90
C PHE A 275 25.76 8.30 4.87
N LEU A 276 24.90 8.94 4.08
CA LEU A 276 24.77 10.39 4.08
C LEU A 276 24.40 10.91 5.48
N ILE A 277 23.38 10.34 6.12
CA ILE A 277 22.97 10.73 7.47
C ILE A 277 24.07 10.47 8.50
N ILE A 278 24.72 9.30 8.46
CA ILE A 278 25.84 8.99 9.36
C ILE A 278 27.00 9.98 9.18
N SER A 279 27.29 10.40 7.95
CA SER A 279 28.36 11.37 7.68
C SER A 279 28.08 12.76 8.26
N ILE A 280 26.80 13.12 8.43
CA ILE A 280 26.37 14.42 8.95
C ILE A 280 26.18 14.37 10.48
N ASN A 281 25.54 13.33 10.99
CA ASN A 281 25.09 13.24 12.39
C ASN A 281 25.93 12.31 13.27
N GLY A 282 26.80 11.49 12.67
CA GLY A 282 27.50 10.39 13.35
C GLY A 282 26.63 9.15 13.62
N SER A 283 25.31 9.23 13.47
CA SER A 283 24.38 8.13 13.74
C SER A 283 23.14 8.17 12.85
N PHE A 284 22.52 7.01 12.61
CA PHE A 284 21.24 6.87 11.92
C PHE A 284 20.15 6.44 12.90
N TYR A 285 19.16 7.31 13.11
CA TYR A 285 18.11 7.13 14.09
C TYR A 285 16.92 6.33 13.52
N VAL A 286 16.50 5.32 14.28
CA VAL A 286 15.36 4.47 13.93
C VAL A 286 14.43 4.35 15.14
N SER A 287 13.42 5.22 15.21
CA SER A 287 12.44 5.25 16.30
C SER A 287 11.81 3.89 16.59
N ASN A 288 11.65 3.06 15.57
CA ASN A 288 11.04 1.73 15.68
C ASN A 288 11.87 0.73 16.49
N PHE A 289 13.20 0.85 16.44
CA PHE A 289 14.09 -0.01 17.21
C PHE A 289 14.26 0.52 18.62
N GLU A 290 14.42 1.84 18.77
CA GLU A 290 14.64 2.46 20.08
C GLU A 290 13.40 2.43 20.98
N ASN A 291 12.22 2.81 20.44
CA ASN A 291 11.02 2.97 21.27
C ASN A 291 10.15 1.72 21.32
N TYR A 292 10.16 0.89 20.27
CA TYR A 292 9.20 -0.22 20.11
C TYR A 292 9.83 -1.61 20.12
N LYS A 293 11.17 -1.71 20.22
CA LYS A 293 11.91 -2.99 20.25
C LYS A 293 11.47 -3.96 19.13
N MET A 294 11.15 -3.43 17.95
CA MET A 294 10.74 -4.27 16.81
C MET A 294 11.83 -5.31 16.51
N VAL A 295 11.44 -6.55 16.23
CA VAL A 295 12.31 -7.74 16.05
C VAL A 295 13.00 -8.26 17.32
N VAL A 296 13.39 -7.37 18.25
CA VAL A 296 14.05 -7.74 19.52
C VAL A 296 13.16 -8.65 20.37
N TRP A 297 11.83 -8.52 20.26
CA TRP A 297 10.87 -9.37 20.97
C TRP A 297 11.07 -10.86 20.73
N ILE A 298 11.55 -11.29 19.55
CA ILE A 298 11.77 -12.71 19.25
C ILE A 298 12.96 -13.23 20.06
N TRP A 299 14.02 -12.43 20.11
CA TRP A 299 15.22 -12.75 20.87
C TRP A 299 14.92 -12.77 22.38
N ASP A 300 14.21 -11.75 22.86
CA ASP A 300 13.78 -11.66 24.26
C ASP A 300 12.88 -12.84 24.64
N TYR A 301 11.92 -13.20 23.78
CA TYR A 301 11.02 -14.33 23.99
C TYR A 301 11.76 -15.66 23.93
N PHE A 302 12.72 -15.81 23.02
CA PHE A 302 13.54 -17.02 22.90
C PHE A 302 14.43 -17.21 24.12
N ASN A 303 15.02 -16.16 24.67
CA ASN A 303 15.86 -16.26 25.87
C ASN A 303 15.02 -16.53 27.13
N ALA A 304 13.81 -15.98 27.20
CA ALA A 304 12.89 -16.22 28.32
C ALA A 304 12.22 -17.60 28.25
N ASN A 305 12.11 -18.17 27.05
CA ASN A 305 11.46 -19.46 26.80
C ASN A 305 12.45 -20.42 26.12
N ASN A 306 11.96 -21.41 25.38
CA ASN A 306 12.80 -22.28 24.55
C ASN A 306 12.41 -22.14 23.06
N LEU A 307 13.16 -22.80 22.18
CA LEU A 307 12.91 -22.77 20.74
C LEU A 307 11.48 -23.20 20.39
N ALA A 308 10.98 -24.27 21.02
CA ALA A 308 9.67 -24.83 20.73
C ALA A 308 8.54 -23.84 21.04
N LEU A 309 8.58 -23.18 22.21
CA LEU A 309 7.61 -22.15 22.59
C LEU A 309 7.69 -20.92 21.70
N THR A 310 8.89 -20.54 21.24
CA THR A 310 9.09 -19.41 20.34
C THR A 310 8.49 -19.69 18.96
N LEU A 311 8.74 -20.89 18.42
CA LEU A 311 8.14 -21.34 17.15
C LEU A 311 6.62 -21.46 17.26
N TYR A 312 6.11 -21.97 18.39
CA TYR A 312 4.67 -21.99 18.67
C TYR A 312 4.08 -20.57 18.68
N LYS A 313 4.73 -19.62 19.35
CA LYS A 313 4.28 -18.22 19.41
C LYS A 313 4.27 -17.57 18.02
N LEU A 314 5.31 -17.78 17.21
CA LEU A 314 5.36 -17.30 15.82
C LEU A 314 4.23 -17.89 14.97
N LEU A 315 3.99 -19.20 15.07
CA LEU A 315 2.90 -19.86 14.36
C LEU A 315 1.53 -19.34 14.83
N TYR A 316 1.35 -19.18 16.15
CA TYR A 316 0.13 -18.62 16.73
C TYR A 316 -0.12 -17.21 16.20
N ASP A 317 0.87 -16.32 16.24
CA ASP A 317 0.73 -14.94 15.79
C ASP A 317 0.49 -14.84 14.27
N TYR A 318 1.07 -15.76 13.51
CA TYR A 318 0.80 -15.92 12.08
C TYR A 318 -0.65 -16.36 11.82
N LEU A 319 -1.15 -17.38 12.52
CA LEU A 319 -2.54 -17.83 12.39
C LEU A 319 -3.53 -16.76 12.86
N ASP A 320 -3.21 -16.04 13.93
CA ASP A 320 -4.01 -14.94 14.45
C ASP A 320 -4.10 -13.78 13.44
N PHE A 321 -3.03 -13.50 12.69
CA PHE A 321 -3.06 -12.54 11.57
C PHE A 321 -4.16 -12.89 10.55
N PHE A 322 -4.26 -14.16 10.16
CA PHE A 322 -5.30 -14.63 9.25
C PHE A 322 -6.68 -14.64 9.89
N LYS A 323 -6.78 -15.03 11.17
CA LYS A 323 -8.03 -14.98 11.92
C LYS A 323 -8.61 -13.56 11.92
N ILE A 324 -7.79 -12.55 12.24
CA ILE A 324 -8.21 -11.14 12.22
C ILE A 324 -8.61 -10.72 10.79
N PHE A 325 -7.86 -11.14 9.77
CA PHE A 325 -8.22 -10.88 8.37
C PHE A 325 -9.60 -11.45 8.00
N LEU A 326 -9.84 -12.73 8.32
CA LEU A 326 -11.10 -13.42 8.03
C LEU A 326 -12.27 -12.78 8.80
N ILE A 327 -12.09 -12.45 10.07
CA ILE A 327 -13.12 -11.78 10.88
C ILE A 327 -13.41 -10.37 10.37
N SER A 328 -12.40 -9.61 9.93
CA SER A 328 -12.61 -8.25 9.43
C SER A 328 -13.27 -8.23 8.04
N HIS A 329 -13.04 -9.26 7.22
CA HIS A 329 -13.47 -9.34 5.82
C HIS A 329 -14.45 -10.49 5.52
N TRP A 330 -15.10 -11.06 6.54
CA TRP A 330 -16.01 -12.22 6.43
C TRP A 330 -17.08 -12.08 5.33
N PHE A 331 -17.60 -10.87 5.15
CA PHE A 331 -18.63 -10.58 4.16
C PHE A 331 -18.19 -10.92 2.72
N ILE A 332 -16.90 -10.73 2.41
CA ILE A 332 -16.34 -11.04 1.10
C ILE A 332 -16.40 -12.54 0.84
N PHE A 333 -16.14 -13.36 1.86
CA PHE A 333 -16.23 -14.81 1.76
C PHE A 333 -17.66 -15.30 1.59
N ILE A 334 -18.63 -14.68 2.27
CA ILE A 334 -20.05 -14.97 2.07
C ILE A 334 -20.47 -14.67 0.64
N LEU A 335 -20.02 -13.54 0.08
CA LEU A 335 -20.36 -13.21 -1.30
C LEU A 335 -19.75 -14.18 -2.32
N ILE A 336 -18.65 -14.85 -1.98
CA ILE A 336 -18.01 -15.82 -2.86
C ILE A 336 -18.61 -17.23 -2.69
N LEU A 337 -19.17 -17.55 -1.51
CA LEU A 337 -19.71 -18.87 -1.18
C LEU A 337 -20.69 -19.42 -2.24
N PRO A 338 -21.63 -18.63 -2.82
CA PRO A 338 -22.52 -19.12 -3.86
C PRO A 338 -21.77 -19.67 -5.08
N PHE A 339 -20.61 -19.12 -5.43
CA PHE A 339 -19.80 -19.65 -6.53
C PHE A 339 -19.35 -21.08 -6.24
N PHE A 340 -18.85 -21.33 -5.03
CA PHE A 340 -18.45 -22.67 -4.63
C PHE A 340 -19.62 -23.67 -4.66
N ILE A 341 -20.84 -23.22 -4.33
CA ILE A 341 -22.05 -24.05 -4.37
C ILE A 341 -22.52 -24.30 -5.82
N PHE A 342 -22.49 -23.28 -6.68
CA PHE A 342 -22.99 -23.37 -8.05
C PHE A 342 -22.02 -24.11 -9.01
N PHE A 343 -20.72 -24.06 -8.76
CA PHE A 343 -19.74 -24.74 -9.60
C PHE A 343 -19.59 -26.23 -9.19
N LYS A 344 -20.39 -27.11 -9.81
CA LYS A 344 -20.31 -28.57 -9.60
C LYS A 344 -18.94 -29.20 -9.91
N LYS A 345 -18.11 -28.56 -10.74
CA LYS A 345 -16.73 -28.99 -11.03
C LYS A 345 -15.82 -27.76 -11.04
N LEU A 346 -15.05 -27.61 -9.98
CA LEU A 346 -14.05 -26.55 -9.84
C LEU A 346 -12.76 -26.95 -10.54
N ASN A 347 -12.29 -26.12 -11.47
CA ASN A 347 -10.97 -26.28 -12.05
C ASN A 347 -9.98 -25.36 -11.33
N PHE A 348 -9.19 -25.93 -10.44
CA PHE A 348 -8.02 -25.26 -9.85
C PHE A 348 -6.77 -25.71 -10.59
N ASP A 349 -6.33 -24.88 -11.52
CA ASP A 349 -5.01 -25.04 -12.13
C ASP A 349 -3.94 -24.54 -11.17
N LEU A 350 -3.56 -25.36 -10.17
CA LEU A 350 -2.53 -25.01 -9.18
C LEU A 350 -1.17 -24.69 -9.84
N ASP A 351 -0.97 -25.11 -11.08
CA ASP A 351 0.23 -24.79 -11.83
C ASP A 351 0.26 -23.36 -12.40
N ASN A 352 -0.88 -22.67 -12.37
CA ASN A 352 -1.00 -21.29 -12.80
C ASN A 352 -0.06 -20.36 -12.01
N ASN A 353 0.74 -19.60 -12.76
CA ASN A 353 1.75 -18.69 -12.21
C ASN A 353 1.14 -17.60 -11.30
N ILE A 354 -0.12 -17.20 -11.53
CA ILE A 354 -0.82 -16.23 -10.68
C ILE A 354 -1.06 -16.84 -9.29
N TYR A 355 -1.60 -18.06 -9.21
CA TYR A 355 -1.82 -18.71 -7.92
C TYR A 355 -0.52 -18.93 -7.17
N LYS A 356 0.54 -19.40 -7.84
CA LYS A 356 1.88 -19.55 -7.23
C LYS A 356 2.39 -18.23 -6.65
N SER A 357 2.30 -17.15 -7.42
CA SER A 357 2.72 -15.81 -7.00
C SER A 357 1.94 -15.31 -5.80
N VAL A 358 0.61 -15.48 -5.82
CA VAL A 358 -0.24 -15.04 -4.71
C VAL A 358 0.01 -15.88 -3.46
N THR A 359 0.13 -17.21 -3.57
CA THR A 359 0.41 -18.08 -2.43
C THR A 359 1.71 -17.69 -1.74
N ILE A 360 2.78 -17.45 -2.49
CA ILE A 360 4.06 -17.03 -1.92
C ILE A 360 3.94 -15.68 -1.19
N LEU A 361 3.27 -14.70 -1.81
CA LEU A 361 3.03 -13.41 -1.18
C LEU A 361 2.20 -13.55 0.11
N THR A 362 1.13 -14.33 0.08
CA THR A 362 0.25 -14.57 1.23
C THR A 362 0.97 -15.28 2.38
N ILE A 363 2.04 -16.03 2.10
CA ILE A 363 2.88 -16.62 3.14
C ILE A 363 3.89 -15.61 3.69
N ILE A 364 4.64 -14.95 2.81
CA ILE A 364 5.77 -14.09 3.23
C ILE A 364 5.28 -12.76 3.84
N TYR A 365 4.17 -12.21 3.36
CA TYR A 365 3.67 -10.90 3.82
C TYR A 365 3.26 -10.92 5.30
N PRO A 366 2.38 -11.84 5.77
CA PRO A 366 2.05 -11.93 7.20
C PRO A 366 3.26 -12.30 8.04
N LEU A 367 4.11 -13.21 7.56
CA LEU A 367 5.32 -13.60 8.28
C LEU A 367 6.23 -12.39 8.54
N PHE A 368 6.45 -11.53 7.54
CA PHE A 368 7.23 -10.30 7.69
C PHE A 368 6.67 -9.41 8.82
N TYR A 369 5.36 -9.19 8.85
CA TYR A 369 4.73 -8.32 9.85
C TYR A 369 4.62 -8.94 11.24
N VAL A 370 4.47 -10.27 11.32
CA VAL A 370 4.58 -11.02 12.58
C VAL A 370 5.98 -10.88 13.16
N LEU A 371 7.03 -11.02 12.34
CA LEU A 371 8.41 -10.85 12.79
C LEU A 371 8.67 -9.43 13.33
N LEU A 372 8.00 -8.42 12.77
CA LEU A 372 8.05 -7.04 13.27
C LEU A 372 7.17 -6.76 14.50
N ALA A 373 6.41 -7.75 15.01
CA ALA A 373 5.36 -7.58 16.02
C ALA A 373 4.36 -6.47 15.67
N HIS A 374 4.10 -6.24 14.38
CA HIS A 374 3.30 -5.12 13.90
C HIS A 374 2.11 -5.63 13.09
N ARG A 375 0.95 -5.74 13.73
CA ARG A 375 -0.28 -6.32 13.14
C ARG A 375 -1.50 -5.40 13.21
N PRO A 376 -1.41 -4.12 12.85
CA PRO A 376 -2.57 -3.24 12.82
C PRO A 376 -3.52 -3.64 11.68
N LEU A 377 -4.82 -3.33 11.86
CA LEU A 377 -5.88 -3.77 10.96
C LEU A 377 -5.68 -3.27 9.52
N ASP A 378 -5.12 -2.08 9.33
CA ASP A 378 -4.81 -1.49 8.02
C ASP A 378 -3.78 -2.28 7.21
N ILE A 379 -2.83 -2.95 7.89
CA ILE A 379 -1.83 -3.83 7.26
C ILE A 379 -2.47 -5.18 6.95
N ILE A 380 -3.22 -5.73 7.89
CA ILE A 380 -3.94 -7.01 7.70
C ILE A 380 -4.92 -6.91 6.53
N SER A 381 -5.62 -5.77 6.41
CA SER A 381 -6.60 -5.51 5.35
C SER A 381 -6.00 -5.55 3.95
N VAL A 382 -4.70 -5.32 3.79
CA VAL A 382 -4.02 -5.39 2.48
C VAL A 382 -4.05 -6.80 1.90
N LEU A 383 -4.23 -7.85 2.72
CA LEU A 383 -4.48 -9.20 2.20
C LEU A 383 -5.71 -9.26 1.28
N ILE A 384 -6.61 -8.27 1.30
CA ILE A 384 -7.70 -8.21 0.32
C ILE A 384 -7.19 -8.18 -1.12
N ILE A 385 -6.00 -7.63 -1.35
CA ILE A 385 -5.38 -7.51 -2.67
C ILE A 385 -5.03 -8.88 -3.25
N PRO A 386 -4.18 -9.73 -2.64
CA PRO A 386 -3.93 -11.07 -3.14
C PRO A 386 -5.21 -11.90 -3.27
N PHE A 387 -6.14 -11.79 -2.33
CA PHE A 387 -7.42 -12.49 -2.43
C PHE A 387 -8.24 -12.03 -3.64
N SER A 388 -8.31 -10.71 -3.90
CA SER A 388 -9.01 -10.18 -5.08
C SER A 388 -8.43 -10.73 -6.38
N VAL A 389 -7.11 -10.90 -6.48
CA VAL A 389 -6.44 -11.47 -7.64
C VAL A 389 -6.77 -12.96 -7.80
N ILE A 390 -6.71 -13.75 -6.71
CA ILE A 390 -7.09 -15.18 -6.74
C ILE A 390 -8.54 -15.34 -7.17
N ILE A 391 -9.47 -14.58 -6.58
CA ILE A 391 -10.89 -14.66 -6.89
C ILE A 391 -11.13 -14.31 -8.37
N THR A 392 -10.49 -13.26 -8.87
CA THR A 392 -10.57 -12.85 -10.27
C THR A 392 -10.08 -13.96 -11.20
N GLU A 393 -8.94 -14.59 -10.90
CA GLU A 393 -8.38 -15.68 -11.70
C GLU A 393 -9.26 -16.94 -11.65
N PHE A 394 -9.72 -17.30 -10.46
CA PHE A 394 -10.60 -18.44 -10.22
C PHE A 394 -11.90 -18.29 -11.02
N LEU A 395 -12.54 -17.13 -10.95
CA LEU A 395 -13.75 -16.82 -11.67
C LEU A 395 -13.51 -16.81 -13.19
N ARG A 396 -12.39 -16.24 -13.65
CA ARG A 396 -12.01 -16.26 -15.07
C ARG A 396 -11.94 -17.68 -15.64
N ASN A 397 -11.36 -18.60 -14.88
CA ASN A 397 -11.14 -19.99 -15.32
C ASN A 397 -12.41 -20.85 -15.28
N ASN A 398 -13.41 -20.49 -14.45
CA ASN A 398 -14.60 -21.32 -14.23
C ASN A 398 -15.89 -20.74 -14.88
N ILE A 399 -16.02 -19.42 -15.04
CA ILE A 399 -17.26 -18.78 -15.55
C ILE A 399 -17.58 -19.14 -16.99
N GLN A 400 -16.57 -19.25 -17.87
CA GLN A 400 -16.79 -19.55 -19.29
C GLN A 400 -17.52 -20.88 -19.52
N LYS A 401 -17.48 -21.80 -18.55
CA LYS A 401 -18.03 -23.15 -18.68
C LYS A 401 -19.46 -23.29 -18.16
N CYS A 402 -19.94 -22.41 -17.28
CA CYS A 402 -21.14 -22.71 -16.47
C CYS A 402 -22.30 -21.73 -16.58
N PHE A 403 -22.10 -20.47 -17.00
CA PHE A 403 -23.17 -19.45 -16.91
C PHE A 403 -23.62 -18.89 -18.27
N LYS A 404 -24.95 -18.84 -18.48
CA LYS A 404 -25.56 -17.99 -19.52
C LYS A 404 -25.26 -16.51 -19.19
N GLN A 405 -24.69 -15.77 -20.15
CA GLN A 405 -24.20 -14.38 -20.01
C GLN A 405 -25.17 -13.34 -19.38
N ARG A 406 -26.48 -13.61 -19.31
CA ARG A 406 -27.48 -12.69 -18.72
C ARG A 406 -27.59 -12.79 -17.20
N ALA A 407 -27.53 -13.98 -16.62
CA ALA A 407 -27.67 -14.18 -15.17
C ALA A 407 -26.47 -13.62 -14.38
N THR A 408 -25.29 -13.63 -15.00
CA THR A 408 -24.07 -13.05 -14.43
C THR A 408 -24.19 -11.53 -14.28
N LYS A 409 -24.65 -10.79 -15.29
CA LYS A 409 -24.74 -9.31 -15.22
C LYS A 409 -25.61 -8.79 -14.06
N ILE A 410 -26.75 -9.43 -13.80
CA ILE A 410 -27.70 -9.01 -12.75
C ILE A 410 -27.10 -9.27 -11.35
N TYR A 411 -26.54 -10.46 -11.15
CA TYR A 411 -25.97 -10.87 -9.86
C TYR A 411 -24.81 -9.97 -9.40
N TYR A 412 -23.97 -9.46 -10.31
CA TYR A 412 -22.83 -8.62 -9.91
C TYR A 412 -23.13 -7.13 -9.76
N THR A 413 -24.19 -6.63 -10.42
CA THR A 413 -24.75 -5.31 -10.08
C THR A 413 -25.27 -5.36 -8.63
N LEU A 414 -25.84 -6.50 -8.22
CA LEU A 414 -26.21 -6.80 -6.84
C LEU A 414 -25.02 -7.19 -5.93
N PHE A 415 -23.80 -7.41 -6.44
CA PHE A 415 -22.60 -7.67 -5.63
C PHE A 415 -21.87 -6.37 -5.28
N SER A 416 -21.63 -5.54 -6.30
CA SER A 416 -20.86 -4.30 -6.18
C SER A 416 -21.57 -3.28 -5.30
N VAL A 417 -22.90 -3.20 -5.38
CA VAL A 417 -23.69 -2.20 -4.64
C VAL A 417 -23.76 -2.52 -3.13
N PRO A 418 -24.16 -3.72 -2.66
CA PRO A 418 -24.16 -4.04 -1.23
C PRO A 418 -22.76 -4.08 -0.64
N PHE A 419 -21.75 -4.53 -1.38
CA PHE A 419 -20.36 -4.45 -0.93
C PHE A 419 -19.93 -3.00 -0.72
N PHE A 420 -20.23 -2.11 -1.66
CA PHE A 420 -19.97 -0.68 -1.55
C PHE A 420 -20.67 -0.09 -0.31
N PHE A 421 -21.97 -0.33 -0.15
CA PHE A 421 -22.74 0.19 0.98
C PHE A 421 -22.26 -0.36 2.31
N TRP A 422 -21.94 -1.65 2.39
CA TRP A 422 -21.38 -2.28 3.60
C TRP A 422 -20.02 -1.69 3.96
N TYR A 423 -19.16 -1.42 2.96
CA TYR A 423 -17.84 -0.87 3.24
C TYR A 423 -17.91 0.57 3.74
N VAL A 424 -18.72 1.41 3.08
CA VAL A 424 -18.96 2.79 3.49
C VAL A 424 -19.61 2.86 4.88
N SER A 425 -20.52 1.94 5.21
CA SER A 425 -21.20 1.93 6.50
C SER A 425 -20.35 1.38 7.65
N LYS A 426 -19.61 0.28 7.41
CA LYS A 426 -18.77 -0.37 8.42
C LYS A 426 -17.51 0.41 8.69
N PHE A 427 -16.86 0.89 7.63
CA PHE A 427 -15.59 1.58 7.70
C PHE A 427 -15.76 3.05 7.36
N GLY A 428 -16.71 3.70 8.06
CA GLY A 428 -16.72 5.15 8.14
C GLY A 428 -15.30 5.66 8.48
N PRO A 429 -15.00 6.95 8.28
CA PRO A 429 -13.63 7.48 8.20
C PRO A 429 -12.70 7.21 9.41
N TYR A 430 -13.16 6.54 10.48
CA TYR A 430 -12.44 6.29 11.74
C TYR A 430 -12.37 4.84 12.23
N SER A 431 -12.61 3.85 11.37
CA SER A 431 -12.56 2.41 11.74
C SER A 431 -11.20 1.74 11.59
#